data_AF-A0A4Q4VYB0-F1
#
_entry.id   AF-A0A4Q4VYB0-F1
#
_cell.length_a   1.000
_cell.length_b   1.000
_cell.length_c   1.000
_cell.angle_alpha   90.00
_cell.angle_beta   90.00
_cell.angle_gamma   90.00
#
_symmetry.space_group_name_H-M   'P 1'
#
loop_
_entity.id
_entity.type
_entity.pdbx_description
1 polymer ?
#
loop_
_entity_poly.entity_id
_entity_poly.type
_entity_poly.pdbx_seq_one_letter_code
_entity_poly.pdbx_strand_id
1 'polypeptide(L)'
;MGKKWYQTHAQGTNDPAEVRNGYIHLIALVASMSALAMGYDTAVIGGTMALDSFVRDFGVDQLSPTERDTTQANIVSTFQIGCMFGALLTFPIAEKWGRRMAIMVGAATFLVGGTLMTAAMGNMSMIVAGRAVAGLGIGCTSLTVPVYISETAPPSIRGRLVGIFEIASQGGGMLGFWINYATDQTIPVERRAQWIVPLGIQLIPGVLLFFGMLFFCPESPRWLAKNDDFEGAERLLCRIRNLPADHPYMQHEMGEIREQVQLRSTNKMSKKQQFRKLFEKGTRNRVAIGVALMFLQSFTGVNIITYYAPRIFESLGIGGTSTKLFSTGLYGIFKTLGMITFTLVVVERVGRRKGLVWGAALGCIPMWYIGGYVLVADPVAVAGGGAVQQTGWGYLAMVAIYANAFIICATWQGITWTYASEIFPLDIRMLCVAFTTAITWLGSFIVARTTPYMITGLGYGTYFVFASILMAMGVWACFFVPETKGITLEEMDALFARPVLKTCWDQMRGRRIPLDLLEAGSVSGEKAQAKEIE
;
A
#
# COMPACT_ATOMS: atom_id res chain seq x y z
N MET A 1 23.85 -0.87 28.55
CA MET A 1 23.58 -2.25 28.09
C MET A 1 23.16 -2.19 26.62
N GLY A 2 23.91 -2.88 25.75
CA GLY A 2 23.88 -2.69 24.30
C GLY A 2 22.55 -3.10 23.66
N LYS A 3 21.98 -2.21 22.84
CA LYS A 3 20.90 -2.52 21.91
C LYS A 3 21.36 -3.60 20.95
N LYS A 4 20.90 -4.83 21.15
CA LYS A 4 21.01 -5.89 20.14
C LYS A 4 20.08 -5.50 19.00
N TRP A 5 20.63 -5.16 17.84
CA TRP A 5 19.90 -4.72 16.63
C TRP A 5 18.85 -5.73 16.13
N TYR A 6 18.86 -6.95 16.66
CA TYR A 6 17.90 -8.03 16.38
C TYR A 6 16.78 -8.18 17.42
N GLN A 7 16.81 -7.46 18.55
CA GLN A 7 15.72 -7.45 19.52
C GLN A 7 14.58 -6.54 18.99
N THR A 8 13.67 -7.16 18.25
CA THR A 8 12.52 -6.51 17.59
C THR A 8 11.26 -6.48 18.46
N HIS A 9 11.41 -6.58 19.79
CA HIS A 9 10.29 -6.48 20.73
C HIS A 9 10.03 -5.02 21.08
N ALA A 10 8.76 -4.59 21.07
CA ALA A 10 8.38 -3.34 21.71
C ALA A 10 8.76 -3.38 23.20
N GLN A 11 9.53 -2.40 23.67
CA GLN A 11 9.87 -2.29 25.09
C GLN A 11 8.65 -1.72 25.85
N GLY A 12 8.32 -2.30 27.00
CA GLY A 12 7.20 -1.85 27.85
C GLY A 12 5.91 -2.72 27.79
N THR A 13 5.92 -3.82 27.05
CA THR A 13 4.77 -4.76 27.00
C THR A 13 5.00 -5.92 27.97
N ASN A 14 4.07 -6.14 28.92
CA ASN A 14 4.09 -7.25 29.90
C ASN A 14 3.61 -8.59 29.29
N ASP A 15 3.91 -8.84 28.01
CA ASP A 15 3.38 -9.98 27.27
C ASP A 15 4.16 -11.27 27.65
N PRO A 16 3.49 -12.35 28.09
CA PRO A 16 4.09 -13.66 28.31
C PRO A 16 4.74 -14.22 27.04
N ALA A 17 5.74 -15.10 27.19
CA ALA A 17 6.44 -15.70 26.04
C ALA A 17 5.51 -16.61 25.21
N GLU A 18 4.55 -17.25 25.87
CA GLU A 18 3.57 -18.20 25.34
C GLU A 18 2.63 -17.56 24.31
N VAL A 19 2.38 -16.26 24.46
CA VAL A 19 1.56 -15.45 23.56
C VAL A 19 2.23 -15.28 22.18
N ARG A 20 3.55 -15.50 22.10
CA ARG A 20 4.36 -15.42 20.88
C ARG A 20 4.49 -16.79 20.22
N ASN A 21 3.36 -17.47 20.04
CA ASN A 21 3.32 -18.83 19.50
C ASN A 21 3.50 -18.88 17.96
N GLY A 22 3.76 -20.07 17.42
CA GLY A 22 3.85 -20.27 15.96
C GLY A 22 2.51 -20.04 15.25
N TYR A 23 1.40 -20.18 15.96
CA TYR A 23 0.06 -20.05 15.39
C TYR A 23 -0.25 -18.60 14.95
N ILE A 24 0.13 -17.58 15.71
CA ILE A 24 -0.06 -16.19 15.30
C ILE A 24 0.80 -15.82 14.08
N HIS A 25 2.00 -16.40 13.97
CA HIS A 25 2.83 -16.25 12.77
C HIS A 25 2.21 -16.93 11.55
N LEU A 26 1.60 -18.10 11.72
CA LEU A 26 0.85 -18.77 10.66
C LEU A 26 -0.34 -17.92 10.19
N ILE A 27 -1.13 -17.38 11.12
CA ILE A 27 -2.27 -16.49 10.79
C ILE A 27 -1.79 -15.28 9.97
N ALA A 28 -0.72 -14.63 10.43
CA ALA A 28 -0.16 -13.47 9.72
C ALA A 28 0.39 -13.84 8.34
N LEU A 29 1.04 -15.00 8.20
CA LEU A 29 1.57 -15.49 6.92
C LEU A 29 0.44 -15.78 5.93
N VAL A 30 -0.61 -16.48 6.38
CA VAL A 30 -1.79 -16.78 5.56
C VAL A 30 -2.49 -15.50 5.13
N ALA A 31 -2.70 -14.56 6.06
CA ALA A 31 -3.33 -13.28 5.76
C ALA A 31 -2.48 -12.45 4.77
N SER A 32 -1.15 -12.51 4.89
CA SER A 32 -0.22 -11.82 4.00
C SER A 32 -0.19 -12.35 2.56
N MET A 33 -0.82 -13.50 2.27
CA MET A 33 -1.00 -13.99 0.90
C MET A 33 -1.84 -13.02 0.05
N SER A 34 -2.74 -12.25 0.67
CA SER A 34 -3.44 -11.14 0.00
C SER A 34 -2.47 -10.07 -0.51
N ALA A 35 -1.51 -9.68 0.33
CA ALA A 35 -0.48 -8.70 -0.03
C ALA A 35 0.39 -9.24 -1.18
N LEU A 36 0.79 -10.51 -1.10
CA LEU A 36 1.56 -11.19 -2.15
C LEU A 36 0.81 -11.19 -3.47
N ALA A 37 -0.48 -11.56 -3.46
CA ALA A 37 -1.35 -11.53 -4.65
C ALA A 37 -1.46 -10.12 -5.24
N MET A 38 -1.70 -9.11 -4.39
CA MET A 38 -1.77 -7.69 -4.78
C MET A 38 -0.47 -7.22 -5.45
N GLY A 39 0.67 -7.52 -4.84
CA GLY A 39 1.97 -7.14 -5.35
C GLY A 39 2.32 -7.85 -6.66
N TYR A 40 2.05 -9.15 -6.72
CA TYR A 40 2.27 -9.98 -7.91
C TYR A 40 1.46 -9.48 -9.10
N ASP A 41 0.14 -9.32 -8.94
CA ASP A 41 -0.75 -8.85 -10.02
C ASP A 41 -0.35 -7.45 -10.54
N THR A 42 0.07 -6.56 -9.63
CA THR A 42 0.52 -5.19 -9.97
C THR A 42 1.76 -5.20 -10.87
N ALA A 43 2.71 -6.11 -10.63
CA ALA A 43 3.98 -6.16 -11.35
C ALA A 43 3.94 -7.07 -12.60
N VAL A 44 3.19 -8.17 -12.54
CA VAL A 44 3.20 -9.19 -13.59
C VAL A 44 2.61 -8.66 -14.90
N ILE A 45 1.55 -7.84 -14.82
CA ILE A 45 0.80 -7.41 -16.00
C ILE A 45 1.65 -6.63 -17.02
N GLY A 46 2.58 -5.80 -16.53
CA GLY A 46 3.47 -5.02 -17.37
C GLY A 46 4.39 -5.89 -18.22
N GLY A 47 4.97 -6.93 -17.59
CA GLY A 47 5.80 -7.92 -18.29
C GLY A 47 4.98 -8.83 -19.20
N THR A 48 3.79 -9.26 -18.78
CA THR A 48 2.92 -10.12 -19.59
C THR A 48 2.49 -9.42 -20.88
N MET A 49 2.14 -8.14 -20.83
CA MET A 49 1.81 -7.34 -22.03
C MET A 49 3.00 -7.15 -22.98
N ALA A 50 4.24 -7.33 -22.49
CA ALA A 50 5.46 -7.19 -23.28
C ALA A 50 5.93 -8.53 -23.90
N LEU A 51 5.32 -9.66 -23.53
CA LEU A 51 5.64 -10.96 -24.11
C LEU A 51 5.17 -11.04 -25.57
N ASP A 52 6.02 -11.59 -26.44
CA ASP A 52 5.75 -11.69 -27.87
C ASP A 52 4.51 -12.55 -28.17
N SER A 53 4.28 -13.60 -27.37
CA SER A 53 3.07 -14.44 -27.47
C SER A 53 1.79 -13.68 -27.15
N PHE A 54 1.82 -12.74 -26.19
CA PHE A 54 0.69 -11.90 -25.85
C PHE A 54 0.38 -10.93 -26.99
N VAL A 55 1.42 -10.30 -27.54
CA VAL A 55 1.29 -9.38 -28.68
C VAL A 55 0.65 -10.09 -29.87
N ARG A 56 1.10 -11.32 -30.19
CA ARG A 56 0.54 -12.14 -31.26
C ARG A 56 -0.91 -12.54 -31.01
N ASP A 57 -1.21 -13.15 -29.87
CA ASP A 57 -2.52 -13.76 -29.62
C ASP A 57 -3.65 -12.73 -29.47
N PHE A 58 -3.31 -11.50 -29.09
CA PHE A 58 -4.27 -10.39 -28.94
C PHE A 58 -4.17 -9.34 -30.07
N GLY A 59 -3.32 -9.57 -31.08
CA GLY A 59 -3.17 -8.69 -32.25
C GLY A 59 -2.72 -7.27 -31.91
N VAL A 60 -1.91 -7.10 -30.85
CA VAL A 60 -1.49 -5.77 -30.35
C VAL A 60 -0.52 -5.06 -31.30
N ASP A 61 0.17 -5.84 -32.14
CA ASP A 61 1.05 -5.38 -33.21
C ASP A 61 0.28 -4.71 -34.36
N GLN A 62 -0.94 -5.18 -34.65
CA GLN A 62 -1.81 -4.68 -35.73
C GLN A 62 -2.55 -3.38 -35.36
N LEU A 63 -2.58 -3.03 -34.07
CA LEU A 63 -3.23 -1.82 -33.58
C LEU A 63 -2.42 -0.56 -33.91
N SER A 64 -3.11 0.53 -34.19
CA SER A 64 -2.47 1.85 -34.28
C SER A 64 -1.81 2.22 -32.94
N PRO A 65 -0.79 3.11 -32.92
CA PRO A 65 -0.14 3.53 -31.68
C PRO A 65 -1.11 4.02 -30.61
N THR A 66 -2.13 4.78 -31.00
CA THR A 66 -3.17 5.31 -30.10
C THR A 66 -4.06 4.21 -29.54
N GLU A 67 -4.44 3.22 -30.35
CA GLU A 67 -5.25 2.07 -29.91
C GLU A 67 -4.45 1.14 -28.99
N ARG A 68 -3.15 0.94 -29.28
CA ARG A 68 -2.24 0.20 -28.40
C ARG A 68 -2.13 0.86 -27.04
N ASP A 69 -1.92 2.17 -26.99
CA ASP A 69 -1.86 2.94 -25.75
C ASP A 69 -3.17 2.85 -24.97
N THR A 70 -4.30 2.99 -25.66
CA THR A 70 -5.64 2.87 -25.06
C THR A 70 -5.86 1.48 -24.44
N THR A 71 -5.43 0.44 -25.16
CA THR A 71 -5.57 -0.96 -24.75
C THR A 71 -4.70 -1.28 -23.54
N GLN A 72 -3.41 -0.94 -23.59
CA GLN A 72 -2.50 -1.12 -22.45
C GLN A 72 -2.95 -0.29 -21.23
N ALA A 73 -3.41 0.94 -21.45
CA ALA A 73 -3.98 1.78 -20.39
C ALA A 73 -5.23 1.14 -19.79
N ASN A 74 -6.14 0.58 -20.59
CA ASN A 74 -7.34 -0.10 -20.11
C ASN A 74 -7.00 -1.32 -19.24
N ILE A 75 -6.10 -2.20 -19.71
CA ILE A 75 -5.72 -3.42 -18.98
C ILE A 75 -5.16 -3.09 -17.60
N VAL A 76 -4.23 -2.13 -17.51
CA VAL A 76 -3.59 -1.79 -16.25
C VAL A 76 -4.54 -1.03 -15.32
N SER A 77 -5.20 0.02 -15.83
CA SER A 77 -6.01 0.93 -15.00
C SER A 77 -7.29 0.28 -14.47
N THR A 78 -7.89 -0.67 -15.20
CA THR A 78 -9.14 -1.31 -14.79
C THR A 78 -9.02 -2.10 -13.47
N PHE A 79 -7.84 -2.62 -13.16
CA PHE A 79 -7.57 -3.21 -11.84
C PHE A 79 -7.59 -2.16 -10.73
N GLN A 80 -6.99 -0.99 -10.97
CA GLN A 80 -6.90 0.08 -9.97
C GLN A 80 -8.28 0.66 -9.64
N ILE A 81 -9.15 0.85 -10.65
CA ILE A 81 -10.53 1.29 -10.40
C ILE A 81 -11.35 0.19 -9.70
N GLY A 82 -11.11 -1.08 -10.02
CA GLY A 82 -11.66 -2.21 -9.27
C GLY A 82 -11.26 -2.15 -7.80
N CYS A 83 -9.97 -1.92 -7.50
CA CYS A 83 -9.48 -1.77 -6.14
C CYS A 83 -10.13 -0.59 -5.38
N MET A 84 -10.37 0.54 -6.05
CA MET A 84 -11.06 1.68 -5.46
C MET A 84 -12.46 1.31 -4.98
N PHE A 85 -13.28 0.69 -5.85
CA PHE A 85 -14.63 0.27 -5.47
C PHE A 85 -14.60 -0.86 -4.44
N GLY A 86 -13.64 -1.80 -4.55
CA GLY A 86 -13.44 -2.86 -3.56
C GLY A 86 -13.14 -2.31 -2.17
N ALA A 87 -12.27 -1.29 -2.07
CA ALA A 87 -11.94 -0.62 -0.82
C ALA A 87 -13.17 0.06 -0.18
N LEU A 88 -14.02 0.70 -0.98
CA LEU A 88 -15.27 1.32 -0.49
C LEU A 88 -16.30 0.28 -0.02
N LEU A 89 -16.42 -0.84 -0.75
CA LEU A 89 -17.31 -1.95 -0.39
C LEU A 89 -16.82 -2.73 0.83
N THR A 90 -15.55 -2.62 1.18
CA THR A 90 -14.96 -3.31 2.34
C THR A 90 -15.65 -2.95 3.64
N PHE A 91 -15.90 -1.66 3.86
CA PHE A 91 -16.43 -1.16 5.13
C PHE A 91 -17.77 -1.82 5.51
N PRO A 92 -18.83 -1.78 4.68
CA PRO A 92 -20.09 -2.43 5.03
C PRO A 92 -19.99 -3.96 5.15
N ILE A 93 -19.14 -4.61 4.36
CA ILE A 93 -18.96 -6.07 4.39
C ILE A 93 -18.26 -6.49 5.69
N ALA A 94 -17.13 -5.86 6.01
CA ALA A 94 -16.34 -6.19 7.20
C ALA A 94 -17.06 -5.83 8.51
N GLU A 95 -17.88 -4.77 8.51
CA GLU A 95 -18.71 -4.45 9.67
C GLU A 95 -19.81 -5.49 9.91
N LYS A 96 -20.50 -5.93 8.84
CA LYS A 96 -21.66 -6.83 8.95
C LYS A 96 -21.30 -8.30 9.11
N TRP A 97 -20.31 -8.79 8.37
CA TRP A 97 -19.97 -10.22 8.30
C TRP A 97 -18.65 -10.60 8.98
N GLY A 98 -17.93 -9.62 9.54
CA GLY A 98 -16.63 -9.88 10.16
C GLY A 98 -15.48 -9.78 9.19
N ARG A 99 -14.26 -9.88 9.75
CA ARG A 99 -13.02 -9.64 9.01
C ARG A 99 -12.65 -10.86 8.19
N ARG A 100 -12.80 -12.06 8.76
CA ARG A 100 -12.50 -13.32 8.09
C ARG A 100 -13.36 -13.50 6.83
N MET A 101 -14.67 -13.32 6.95
CA MET A 101 -15.58 -13.47 5.81
C MET A 101 -15.33 -12.41 4.72
N ALA A 102 -15.06 -11.16 5.10
CA ALA A 102 -14.70 -10.12 4.14
C ALA A 102 -13.43 -10.48 3.34
N ILE A 103 -12.40 -11.03 4.02
CA ILE A 103 -11.18 -11.49 3.34
C ILE A 103 -11.47 -12.67 2.41
N MET A 104 -12.28 -13.64 2.84
CA MET A 104 -12.65 -14.79 2.01
C MET A 104 -13.44 -14.39 0.76
N VAL A 105 -14.41 -13.49 0.89
CA VAL A 105 -15.17 -12.95 -0.26
C VAL A 105 -14.24 -12.20 -1.21
N GLY A 106 -13.31 -11.39 -0.67
CA GLY A 106 -12.30 -10.71 -1.48
C GLY A 106 -11.38 -11.69 -2.22
N ALA A 107 -10.92 -12.74 -1.55
CA ALA A 107 -10.08 -13.80 -2.15
C ALA A 107 -10.83 -14.58 -3.24
N ALA A 108 -12.08 -14.97 -3.01
CA ALA A 108 -12.91 -15.64 -4.01
C ALA A 108 -13.14 -14.75 -5.24
N THR A 109 -13.43 -13.48 -5.03
CA THR A 109 -13.60 -12.51 -6.13
C THR A 109 -12.31 -12.35 -6.93
N PHE A 110 -11.15 -12.28 -6.25
CA PHE A 110 -9.85 -12.26 -6.90
C PHE A 110 -9.59 -13.51 -7.74
N LEU A 111 -9.92 -14.71 -7.24
CA LEU A 111 -9.78 -15.96 -7.98
C LEU A 111 -10.64 -16.01 -9.24
N VAL A 112 -11.88 -15.51 -9.17
CA VAL A 112 -12.76 -15.40 -10.34
C VAL A 112 -12.15 -14.47 -11.39
N GLY A 113 -11.68 -13.29 -10.99
CA GLY A 113 -11.01 -12.35 -11.90
C GLY A 113 -9.73 -12.93 -12.52
N GLY A 114 -8.92 -13.60 -11.71
CA GLY A 114 -7.72 -14.31 -12.15
C GLY A 114 -8.02 -15.39 -13.20
N THR A 115 -9.08 -16.18 -12.95
CA THR A 115 -9.49 -17.28 -13.83
C THR A 115 -10.02 -16.75 -15.17
N LEU A 116 -10.79 -15.66 -15.15
CA LEU A 116 -11.25 -14.97 -16.35
C LEU A 116 -10.09 -14.49 -17.22
N MET A 117 -9.03 -13.94 -16.61
CA MET A 117 -7.83 -13.51 -17.33
C MET A 117 -7.08 -14.70 -17.95
N THR A 118 -6.91 -15.79 -17.20
CA THR A 118 -6.22 -16.99 -17.72
C THR A 118 -7.01 -17.69 -18.83
N ALA A 119 -8.33 -17.60 -18.79
CA ALA A 119 -9.23 -18.18 -19.77
C ALA A 119 -9.50 -17.25 -20.97
N ALA A 120 -8.82 -16.11 -21.07
CA ALA A 120 -9.16 -15.07 -22.03
C ALA A 120 -9.01 -15.49 -23.50
N MET A 121 -8.23 -16.53 -23.84
CA MET A 121 -8.15 -17.15 -25.19
C MET A 121 -8.10 -16.15 -26.37
N GLY A 122 -7.41 -15.01 -26.23
CA GLY A 122 -7.31 -13.95 -27.25
C GLY A 122 -8.40 -12.86 -27.20
N ASN A 123 -9.37 -12.97 -26.28
CA ASN A 123 -10.40 -11.97 -26.05
C ASN A 123 -9.94 -10.91 -25.05
N MET A 124 -9.60 -9.72 -25.56
CA MET A 124 -9.15 -8.59 -24.73
C MET A 124 -10.18 -8.15 -23.68
N SER A 125 -11.47 -8.25 -23.99
CA SER A 125 -12.55 -7.85 -23.07
C SER A 125 -12.58 -8.74 -21.83
N MET A 126 -12.25 -10.02 -21.95
CA MET A 126 -12.15 -10.93 -20.81
C MET A 126 -10.98 -10.58 -19.90
N ILE A 127 -9.85 -10.11 -20.44
CA ILE A 127 -8.75 -9.60 -19.63
C ILE A 127 -9.21 -8.37 -18.86
N VAL A 128 -9.79 -7.37 -19.54
CA VAL A 128 -10.22 -6.13 -18.89
C VAL A 128 -11.29 -6.40 -17.82
N ALA A 129 -12.27 -7.26 -18.10
CA ALA A 129 -13.27 -7.67 -17.12
C ALA A 129 -12.65 -8.44 -15.95
N GLY A 130 -11.74 -9.38 -16.23
CA GLY A 130 -11.00 -10.13 -15.22
C GLY A 130 -10.16 -9.22 -14.31
N ARG A 131 -9.52 -8.20 -14.86
CA ARG A 131 -8.79 -7.15 -14.12
C ARG A 131 -9.72 -6.35 -13.20
N ALA A 132 -10.92 -5.98 -13.67
CA ALA A 132 -11.91 -5.27 -12.84
C ALA A 132 -12.33 -6.11 -11.64
N VAL A 133 -12.68 -7.38 -11.89
CA VAL A 133 -13.13 -8.32 -10.86
C VAL A 133 -11.99 -8.65 -9.88
N ALA A 134 -10.78 -8.90 -10.39
CA ALA A 134 -9.60 -9.13 -9.55
C ALA A 134 -9.30 -7.91 -8.65
N GLY A 135 -9.40 -6.71 -9.22
CA GLY A 135 -9.25 -5.45 -8.48
C GLY A 135 -10.27 -5.29 -7.37
N LEU A 136 -11.55 -5.60 -7.61
CA LEU A 136 -12.59 -5.57 -6.57
C LEU A 136 -12.22 -6.47 -5.37
N GLY A 137 -11.71 -7.67 -5.63
CA GLY A 137 -11.26 -8.60 -4.60
C GLY A 137 -10.07 -8.07 -3.80
N ILE A 138 -9.03 -7.61 -4.50
CA ILE A 138 -7.82 -7.07 -3.84
C ILE A 138 -8.14 -5.79 -3.07
N GLY A 139 -8.93 -4.88 -3.61
CA GLY A 139 -9.41 -3.69 -2.91
C GLY A 139 -10.10 -4.02 -1.59
N CYS A 140 -10.91 -5.07 -1.57
CA CYS A 140 -11.58 -5.56 -0.37
C CYS A 140 -10.60 -6.02 0.73
N THR A 141 -9.57 -6.76 0.31
CA THR A 141 -8.59 -7.34 1.23
C THR A 141 -7.51 -6.35 1.68
N SER A 142 -7.21 -5.33 0.87
CA SER A 142 -6.15 -4.34 1.09
C SER A 142 -6.20 -3.66 2.46
N LEU A 143 -7.40 -3.45 2.99
CA LEU A 143 -7.63 -2.85 4.31
C LEU A 143 -7.97 -3.85 5.38
N THR A 144 -8.76 -4.86 5.02
CA THR A 144 -9.26 -5.84 5.99
C THR A 144 -8.12 -6.67 6.55
N VAL A 145 -7.10 -6.99 5.74
CA VAL A 145 -5.98 -7.83 6.17
C VAL A 145 -5.10 -7.16 7.22
N PRO A 146 -4.57 -5.93 7.03
CA PRO A 146 -3.82 -5.24 8.08
C PRO A 146 -4.63 -5.07 9.37
N VAL A 147 -5.93 -4.75 9.26
CA VAL A 147 -6.82 -4.64 10.42
C VAL A 147 -6.96 -5.99 11.12
N TYR A 148 -7.22 -7.06 10.38
CA TYR A 148 -7.34 -8.41 10.91
C TYR A 148 -6.06 -8.88 11.61
N ILE A 149 -4.89 -8.63 11.01
CA ILE A 149 -3.59 -8.92 11.63
C ILE A 149 -3.44 -8.10 12.92
N SER A 150 -3.80 -6.81 12.90
CA SER A 150 -3.68 -5.95 14.09
C SER A 150 -4.61 -6.35 15.24
N GLU A 151 -5.81 -6.85 14.93
CA GLU A 151 -6.82 -7.25 15.91
C GLU A 151 -6.54 -8.62 16.52
N THR A 152 -5.86 -9.51 15.78
CA THR A 152 -5.45 -10.84 16.25
C THR A 152 -4.07 -10.83 16.91
N ALA A 153 -3.20 -9.90 16.52
CA ALA A 153 -1.83 -9.81 17.01
C ALA A 153 -1.71 -9.28 18.45
N PRO A 154 -0.84 -9.90 19.27
CA PRO A 154 -0.50 -9.34 20.57
C PRO A 154 0.32 -8.05 20.44
N PRO A 155 0.21 -7.12 21.40
CA PRO A 155 0.83 -5.79 21.30
C PRO A 155 2.33 -5.81 21.00
N SER A 156 3.11 -6.70 21.63
CA SER A 156 4.58 -6.74 21.48
C SER A 156 5.12 -7.04 20.09
N ILE A 157 4.38 -7.78 19.26
CA ILE A 157 4.81 -8.22 17.92
C ILE A 157 3.90 -7.72 16.80
N ARG A 158 2.84 -6.96 17.10
CA ARG A 158 1.88 -6.45 16.12
C ARG A 158 2.52 -5.74 14.94
N GLY A 159 3.44 -4.82 15.22
CA GLY A 159 4.17 -4.09 14.17
C GLY A 159 4.96 -5.02 13.25
N ARG A 160 5.57 -6.08 13.80
CA ARG A 160 6.29 -7.09 13.02
C ARG A 160 5.37 -7.87 12.09
N LEU A 161 4.20 -8.27 12.58
CA LEU A 161 3.23 -9.03 11.79
C LEU A 161 2.64 -8.20 10.66
N VAL A 162 2.37 -6.92 10.90
CA VAL A 162 1.98 -5.98 9.83
C VAL A 162 3.14 -5.73 8.86
N GLY A 163 4.38 -5.69 9.34
CA GLY A 163 5.56 -5.61 8.47
C GLY A 163 5.71 -6.80 7.51
N ILE A 164 5.31 -8.01 7.92
CA ILE A 164 5.30 -9.19 7.03
C ILE A 164 4.36 -8.97 5.84
N PHE A 165 3.20 -8.34 6.06
CA PHE A 165 2.25 -8.01 4.98
C PHE A 165 2.89 -7.07 3.94
N GLU A 166 3.56 -6.01 4.37
CA GLU A 166 4.23 -5.06 3.47
C GLU A 166 5.38 -5.72 2.69
N ILE A 167 6.20 -6.53 3.37
CA ILE A 167 7.29 -7.28 2.73
C ILE A 167 6.73 -8.28 1.71
N ALA A 168 5.66 -9.00 2.07
CA ALA A 168 4.99 -9.95 1.16
C ALA A 168 4.46 -9.25 -0.09
N SER A 169 3.95 -8.01 0.04
CA SER A 169 3.49 -7.25 -1.12
C SER A 169 4.62 -6.91 -2.09
N GLN A 170 5.74 -6.39 -1.59
CA GLN A 170 6.86 -6.02 -2.44
C GLN A 170 7.58 -7.27 -3.00
N GLY A 171 7.70 -8.32 -2.18
CA GLY A 171 8.21 -9.62 -2.61
C GLY A 171 7.34 -10.27 -3.70
N GLY A 172 6.01 -10.19 -3.59
CA GLY A 172 5.09 -10.63 -4.63
C GLY A 172 5.32 -9.90 -5.96
N GLY A 173 5.51 -8.57 -5.91
CA GLY A 173 5.85 -7.78 -7.09
C GLY A 173 7.18 -8.17 -7.72
N MET A 174 8.21 -8.40 -6.90
CA MET A 174 9.51 -8.90 -7.36
C MET A 174 9.38 -10.26 -8.05
N LEU A 175 8.62 -11.19 -7.46
CA LEU A 175 8.34 -12.49 -8.07
C LEU A 175 7.63 -12.35 -9.42
N GLY A 176 6.69 -11.42 -9.55
CA GLY A 176 6.00 -11.14 -10.81
C GLY A 176 6.94 -10.74 -11.96
N PHE A 177 7.92 -9.89 -11.69
CA PHE A 177 8.93 -9.51 -12.69
C PHE A 177 9.82 -10.69 -13.10
N TRP A 178 10.30 -11.46 -12.11
CA TRP A 178 11.16 -12.62 -12.40
C TRP A 178 10.42 -13.76 -13.08
N ILE A 179 9.14 -13.97 -12.77
CA ILE A 179 8.33 -15.00 -13.43
C ILE A 179 8.12 -14.65 -14.90
N ASN A 180 7.84 -13.40 -15.26
CA ASN A 180 7.75 -13.01 -16.67
C ASN A 180 9.07 -13.29 -17.42
N TYR A 181 10.21 -12.95 -16.80
CA TYR A 181 11.52 -13.27 -17.37
C TYR A 181 11.73 -14.79 -17.52
N ALA A 182 11.38 -15.57 -16.49
CA ALA A 182 11.51 -17.02 -16.53
C ALA A 182 10.63 -17.64 -17.61
N THR A 183 9.40 -17.16 -17.81
CA THR A 183 8.51 -17.67 -18.85
C THR A 183 8.97 -17.31 -20.26
N ASP A 184 9.55 -16.12 -20.45
CA ASP A 184 10.20 -15.74 -21.71
C ASP A 184 11.36 -16.67 -22.07
N GLN A 185 12.19 -17.05 -21.08
CA GLN A 185 13.35 -17.91 -21.30
C GLN A 185 13.02 -19.40 -21.45
N THR A 186 11.94 -19.87 -20.83
CA THR A 186 11.62 -21.31 -20.75
C THR A 186 10.52 -21.75 -21.70
N ILE A 187 9.60 -20.87 -22.06
CA ILE A 187 8.44 -21.20 -22.88
C ILE A 187 8.59 -20.57 -24.26
N PRO A 188 8.60 -21.37 -25.34
CA PRO A 188 8.66 -20.87 -26.71
C PRO A 188 7.49 -19.94 -27.04
N VAL A 189 7.76 -18.93 -27.87
CA VAL A 189 6.80 -17.87 -28.24
C VAL A 189 5.55 -18.46 -28.91
N GLU A 190 5.67 -19.58 -29.63
CA GLU A 190 4.58 -20.28 -30.32
C GLU A 190 3.48 -20.74 -29.34
N ARG A 191 3.85 -20.99 -28.08
CA ARG A 191 2.92 -21.54 -27.09
C ARG A 191 2.20 -20.43 -26.33
N ARG A 192 0.87 -20.47 -26.36
CA ARG A 192 0.00 -19.59 -25.54
C ARG A 192 0.29 -19.69 -24.04
N ALA A 193 0.88 -20.81 -23.61
CA ALA A 193 1.33 -21.00 -22.23
C ALA A 193 2.27 -19.88 -21.74
N GLN A 194 3.01 -19.21 -22.63
CA GLN A 194 3.98 -18.18 -22.26
C GLN A 194 3.34 -16.99 -21.52
N TRP A 195 2.17 -16.51 -21.96
CA TRP A 195 1.43 -15.44 -21.26
C TRP A 195 0.39 -15.96 -20.26
N ILE A 196 -0.12 -17.19 -20.43
CA ILE A 196 -1.10 -17.80 -19.52
C ILE A 196 -0.44 -18.18 -18.18
N VAL A 197 0.79 -18.71 -18.19
CA VAL A 197 1.46 -19.17 -16.97
C VAL A 197 1.69 -18.04 -15.95
N PRO A 198 2.23 -16.86 -16.31
CA PRO A 198 2.37 -15.75 -15.38
C PRO A 198 1.04 -15.33 -14.76
N LEU A 199 -0.04 -15.26 -15.56
CA LEU A 199 -1.38 -14.93 -15.06
C LEU A 199 -1.99 -16.06 -14.21
N GLY A 200 -1.66 -17.32 -14.50
CA GLY A 200 -2.13 -18.48 -13.75
C GLY A 200 -1.49 -18.60 -12.38
N ILE A 201 -0.19 -18.28 -12.26
CA ILE A 201 0.53 -18.33 -10.98
C ILE A 201 -0.08 -17.37 -9.94
N GLN A 202 -0.70 -16.26 -10.36
CA GLN A 202 -1.37 -15.34 -9.44
C GLN A 202 -2.52 -15.99 -8.66
N LEU A 203 -3.11 -17.07 -9.19
CA LEU A 203 -4.18 -17.80 -8.51
C LEU A 203 -3.67 -18.53 -7.26
N ILE A 204 -2.40 -18.95 -7.24
CA ILE A 204 -1.80 -19.70 -6.13
C ILE A 204 -1.92 -18.95 -4.80
N PRO A 205 -1.45 -17.69 -4.64
CA PRO A 205 -1.63 -16.96 -3.39
C PRO A 205 -3.10 -16.68 -3.08
N GLY A 206 -3.97 -16.51 -4.08
CA GLY A 206 -5.42 -16.39 -3.87
C GLY A 206 -6.05 -17.65 -3.27
N VAL A 207 -5.68 -18.82 -3.76
CA VAL A 207 -6.14 -20.14 -3.28
C VAL A 207 -5.63 -20.37 -1.86
N LEU A 208 -4.34 -20.11 -1.63
CA LEU A 208 -3.73 -20.21 -0.30
C LEU A 208 -4.39 -19.26 0.71
N LEU A 209 -4.75 -18.04 0.29
CA LEU A 209 -5.48 -17.10 1.13
C LEU A 209 -6.89 -17.61 1.45
N PHE A 210 -7.65 -18.06 0.45
CA PHE A 210 -9.03 -18.50 0.64
C PHE A 210 -9.12 -19.74 1.54
N PHE A 211 -8.41 -20.80 1.20
CA PHE A 211 -8.41 -22.04 1.99
C PHE A 211 -7.66 -21.86 3.31
N GLY A 212 -6.59 -21.05 3.33
CA GLY A 212 -5.88 -20.72 4.55
C GLY A 212 -6.78 -20.01 5.56
N MET A 213 -7.58 -19.05 5.10
CA MET A 213 -8.58 -18.37 5.93
C MET A 213 -9.73 -19.30 6.34
N LEU A 214 -10.11 -20.24 5.48
CA LEU A 214 -11.17 -21.20 5.77
C LEU A 214 -10.76 -22.19 6.87
N PHE A 215 -9.55 -22.74 6.82
CA PHE A 215 -9.14 -23.84 7.71
C PHE A 215 -8.34 -23.41 8.93
N PHE A 216 -7.49 -22.38 8.83
CA PHE A 216 -6.51 -22.07 9.87
C PHE A 216 -6.77 -20.79 10.63
N CYS A 217 -7.45 -19.81 10.01
CA CYS A 217 -7.60 -18.48 10.59
C CYS A 217 -8.95 -18.33 11.31
N PRO A 218 -8.96 -17.89 12.59
CA PRO A 218 -10.19 -17.60 13.30
C PRO A 218 -10.79 -16.24 12.91
N GLU A 219 -11.99 -15.92 13.38
CA GLU A 219 -12.52 -14.55 13.27
C GLU A 219 -11.76 -13.59 14.22
N SER A 220 -11.97 -12.28 14.10
CA SER A 220 -11.41 -11.32 15.06
C SER A 220 -12.13 -11.38 16.42
N PRO A 221 -11.41 -11.59 17.55
CA PRO A 221 -12.01 -11.56 18.89
C PRO A 221 -12.70 -10.22 19.19
N ARG A 222 -12.14 -9.12 18.68
CA ARG A 222 -12.71 -7.77 18.82
C ARG A 222 -14.00 -7.59 18.02
N TRP A 223 -14.17 -8.33 16.93
CA TRP A 223 -15.44 -8.34 16.18
C TRP A 223 -16.54 -9.08 16.96
N LEU A 224 -16.21 -10.24 17.55
CA LEU A 224 -17.16 -11.01 18.37
C LEU A 224 -17.63 -10.20 19.57
N ALA A 225 -16.71 -9.56 20.29
CA ALA A 225 -17.04 -8.68 21.41
C ALA A 225 -17.89 -7.46 20.98
N LYS A 226 -17.71 -6.94 19.75
CA LYS A 226 -18.56 -5.86 19.19
C LYS A 226 -20.01 -6.31 18.97
N ASN A 227 -20.23 -7.61 18.73
CA ASN A 227 -21.55 -8.20 18.52
C ASN A 227 -22.14 -8.81 19.81
N ASP A 228 -21.68 -8.33 20.96
CA ASP A 228 -22.09 -8.79 22.30
C ASP A 228 -21.78 -10.27 22.62
N ASP A 229 -20.96 -10.96 21.79
CA ASP A 229 -20.48 -12.32 22.04
C ASP A 229 -19.13 -12.31 22.77
N PHE A 230 -19.17 -11.96 24.06
CA PHE A 230 -17.98 -11.88 24.91
C PHE A 230 -17.39 -13.26 25.25
N GLU A 231 -18.23 -14.28 25.41
CA GLU A 231 -17.79 -15.65 25.69
C GLU A 231 -17.09 -16.29 24.50
N GLY A 232 -17.59 -16.06 23.28
CA GLY A 232 -16.94 -16.47 22.05
C GLY A 232 -15.61 -15.74 21.84
N ALA A 233 -15.57 -14.44 22.13
CA ALA A 233 -14.35 -13.63 22.08
C ALA A 233 -13.28 -14.15 23.05
N GLU A 234 -13.64 -14.47 24.30
CA GLU A 234 -12.71 -15.00 25.31
C GLU A 234 -12.16 -16.37 24.91
N ARG A 235 -13.05 -17.32 24.56
CA ARG A 235 -12.64 -18.66 24.11
C ARG A 235 -11.67 -18.60 22.93
N LEU A 236 -11.95 -17.72 21.97
CA LEU A 236 -11.12 -17.54 20.81
C LEU A 236 -9.77 -16.88 21.16
N LEU A 237 -9.79 -15.87 22.03
CA LEU A 237 -8.57 -15.21 22.49
C LEU A 237 -7.68 -16.20 23.25
N CYS A 238 -8.23 -17.02 24.15
CA CYS A 238 -7.50 -18.09 24.85
C CYS A 238 -6.82 -19.04 23.86
N ARG A 239 -7.52 -19.44 22.79
CA ARG A 239 -6.97 -20.28 21.71
C ARG A 239 -5.83 -19.60 20.96
N ILE A 240 -5.99 -18.32 20.61
CA ILE A 240 -4.97 -17.56 19.86
C ILE A 240 -3.73 -17.30 20.74
N ARG A 241 -3.92 -17.01 22.03
CA ARG A 241 -2.86 -16.69 23.00
C ARG A 241 -2.22 -17.93 23.61
N ASN A 242 -2.85 -19.09 23.48
CA ASN A 242 -2.45 -20.35 24.12
C ASN A 242 -2.29 -20.20 25.65
N LEU A 243 -3.20 -19.43 26.26
CA LEU A 243 -3.26 -19.17 27.69
C LEU A 243 -4.66 -19.50 28.22
N PRO A 244 -4.79 -19.97 29.47
CA PRO A 244 -6.08 -20.20 30.08
C PRO A 244 -6.75 -18.85 30.46
N ALA A 245 -8.08 -18.86 30.57
CA ALA A 245 -8.90 -17.65 30.77
C ALA A 245 -8.64 -16.95 32.12
N ASP A 246 -8.19 -17.70 33.12
CA ASP A 246 -7.85 -17.23 34.47
C ASP A 246 -6.50 -16.50 34.53
N HIS A 247 -5.67 -16.57 33.48
CA HIS A 247 -4.37 -15.93 33.48
C HIS A 247 -4.51 -14.39 33.55
N PRO A 248 -3.74 -13.67 34.40
CA PRO A 248 -3.88 -12.21 34.59
C PRO A 248 -3.79 -11.40 33.29
N TYR A 249 -2.88 -11.80 32.38
CA TYR A 249 -2.76 -11.19 31.04
C TYR A 249 -4.05 -11.31 30.21
N MET A 250 -4.74 -12.46 30.27
CA MET A 250 -5.98 -12.70 29.53
C MET A 250 -7.13 -11.86 30.09
N GLN A 251 -7.25 -11.78 31.42
CA GLN A 251 -8.24 -10.93 32.08
C GLN A 251 -8.02 -9.45 31.75
N HIS A 252 -6.76 -9.00 31.72
CA HIS A 252 -6.41 -7.64 31.33
C HIS A 252 -6.78 -7.36 29.86
N GLU A 253 -6.36 -8.21 28.91
CA GLU A 253 -6.66 -8.03 27.48
C GLU A 253 -8.17 -8.09 27.20
N MET A 254 -8.91 -8.99 27.85
CA MET A 254 -10.38 -9.04 27.74
C MET A 254 -11.05 -7.83 28.40
N GLY A 255 -10.52 -7.34 29.52
CA GLY A 255 -10.98 -6.12 30.19
C GLY A 255 -10.85 -4.90 29.27
N GLU A 256 -9.70 -4.71 28.65
CA GLU A 256 -9.48 -3.65 27.65
C GLU A 256 -10.45 -3.76 26.47
N ILE A 257 -10.70 -4.97 25.96
CA ILE A 257 -11.65 -5.18 24.86
C ILE A 257 -13.06 -4.80 25.30
N ARG A 258 -13.49 -5.18 26.50
CA ARG A 258 -14.81 -4.81 27.06
C ARG A 258 -14.95 -3.30 27.22
N GLU A 259 -13.95 -2.65 27.79
CA GLU A 259 -13.92 -1.20 27.95
C GLU A 259 -13.99 -0.49 26.59
N GLN A 260 -13.21 -0.94 25.59
CA GLN A 260 -13.26 -0.39 24.23
C GLN A 260 -14.62 -0.56 23.56
N VAL A 261 -15.29 -1.70 23.77
CA VAL A 261 -16.65 -1.93 23.25
C VAL A 261 -17.66 -1.04 23.96
N GLN A 262 -17.55 -0.87 25.28
CA GLN A 262 -18.44 -0.04 26.08
C GLN A 262 -18.27 1.46 25.79
N LEU A 263 -17.04 1.93 25.62
CA LEU A 263 -16.74 3.29 25.15
C LEU A 263 -17.35 3.54 23.77
N ARG A 264 -17.25 2.56 22.86
CA ARG A 264 -17.87 2.66 21.52
C ARG A 264 -19.38 2.56 21.54
N SER A 265 -19.97 1.78 22.44
CA SER A 265 -21.42 1.68 22.58
C SER A 265 -22.01 2.98 23.14
N THR A 266 -21.30 3.62 24.06
CA THR A 266 -21.64 4.92 24.65
C THR A 266 -21.47 6.05 23.63
N ASN A 267 -20.39 6.02 22.83
CA ASN A 267 -20.16 6.95 21.72
C ASN A 267 -20.69 6.43 20.37
N LYS A 268 -21.85 5.74 20.35
CA LYS A 268 -22.48 5.26 19.11
C LYS A 268 -22.87 6.43 18.21
N MET A 269 -21.97 6.79 17.30
CA MET A 269 -22.27 7.76 16.26
C MET A 269 -23.01 7.07 15.12
N SER A 270 -24.14 7.66 14.71
CA SER A 270 -24.79 7.30 13.44
C SER A 270 -23.82 7.50 12.28
N LYS A 271 -23.98 6.75 11.19
CA LYS A 271 -23.18 6.93 9.95
C LYS A 271 -23.20 8.38 9.46
N LYS A 272 -24.32 9.08 9.65
CA LYS A 272 -24.46 10.51 9.32
C LYS A 272 -23.60 11.41 10.22
N GLN A 273 -23.48 11.07 11.51
CA GLN A 273 -22.62 11.79 12.45
C GLN A 273 -21.14 11.52 12.18
N GLN A 274 -20.76 10.27 11.87
CA GLN A 274 -19.41 9.93 11.43
C GLN A 274 -19.00 10.72 10.19
N PHE A 275 -19.90 10.81 9.20
CA PHE A 275 -19.63 11.57 7.99
C PHE A 275 -19.54 13.08 8.24
N ARG A 276 -20.40 13.64 9.11
CA ARG A 276 -20.33 15.04 9.51
C ARG A 276 -19.01 15.37 10.22
N LYS A 277 -18.52 14.46 11.05
CA LYS A 277 -17.28 14.62 11.81
C LYS A 277 -16.03 14.74 10.93
N LEU A 278 -16.04 14.17 9.72
CA LEU A 278 -14.96 14.37 8.74
C LEU A 278 -14.70 15.86 8.43
N PHE A 279 -15.73 16.69 8.52
CA PHE A 279 -15.67 18.12 8.18
C PHE A 279 -15.49 19.03 9.41
N GLU A 280 -15.47 18.47 10.62
CA GLU A 280 -15.32 19.23 11.86
C GLU A 280 -13.91 19.82 12.02
N LYS A 281 -13.81 20.92 12.77
CA LYS A 281 -12.53 21.58 13.04
C LYS A 281 -11.63 20.63 13.84
N GLY A 282 -10.34 20.56 13.47
CA GLY A 282 -9.39 19.57 14.02
C GLY A 282 -9.35 18.28 13.20
N THR A 283 -10.51 17.68 12.90
CA THR A 283 -10.61 16.46 12.09
C THR A 283 -10.38 16.72 10.60
N ARG A 284 -10.98 17.79 10.05
CA ARG A 284 -10.90 18.11 8.61
C ARG A 284 -9.46 18.27 8.11
N ASN A 285 -8.57 18.81 8.96
CA ASN A 285 -7.17 19.03 8.60
C ASN A 285 -6.44 17.69 8.47
N ARG A 286 -6.71 16.73 9.37
CA ARG A 286 -6.15 15.38 9.31
C ARG A 286 -6.63 14.62 8.09
N VAL A 287 -7.94 14.67 7.84
CA VAL A 287 -8.54 14.01 6.68
C VAL A 287 -7.99 14.63 5.40
N ALA A 288 -7.91 15.95 5.30
CA ALA A 288 -7.34 16.64 4.13
C ALA A 288 -5.88 16.24 3.88
N ILE A 289 -5.05 16.20 4.93
CA ILE A 289 -3.64 15.75 4.80
C ILE A 289 -3.57 14.28 4.42
N GLY A 290 -4.36 13.41 5.05
CA GLY A 290 -4.39 11.97 4.74
C GLY A 290 -4.84 11.70 3.30
N VAL A 291 -5.89 12.38 2.84
CA VAL A 291 -6.41 12.30 1.46
C VAL A 291 -5.38 12.81 0.47
N ALA A 292 -4.79 13.98 0.72
CA ALA A 292 -3.75 14.54 -0.15
C ALA A 292 -2.52 13.62 -0.21
N LEU A 293 -2.06 13.12 0.93
CA LEU A 293 -0.89 12.25 1.01
C LEU A 293 -1.12 10.92 0.27
N MET A 294 -2.27 10.29 0.49
CA MET A 294 -2.65 9.04 -0.18
C MET A 294 -2.85 9.22 -1.69
N PHE A 295 -3.43 10.35 -2.12
CA PHE A 295 -3.58 10.67 -3.54
C PHE A 295 -2.22 10.93 -4.20
N LEU A 296 -1.40 11.79 -3.59
CA LEU A 296 -0.10 12.21 -4.12
C LEU A 296 0.91 11.06 -4.15
N GLN A 297 0.81 10.08 -3.24
CA GLN A 297 1.65 8.88 -3.28
C GLN A 297 1.66 8.21 -4.66
N SER A 298 0.51 8.16 -5.33
CA SER A 298 0.41 7.53 -6.66
C SER A 298 1.20 8.27 -7.74
N PHE A 299 1.49 9.56 -7.53
CA PHE A 299 2.25 10.43 -8.43
C PHE A 299 3.76 10.48 -8.11
N THR A 300 4.25 9.63 -7.20
CA THR A 300 5.70 9.52 -6.90
C THR A 300 6.54 8.99 -8.08
N GLY A 301 5.91 8.44 -9.11
CA GLY A 301 6.56 7.85 -10.28
C GLY A 301 6.83 6.34 -10.19
N VAL A 302 6.80 5.74 -8.98
CA VAL A 302 7.05 4.30 -8.80
C VAL A 302 5.95 3.43 -9.42
N ASN A 303 4.70 3.86 -9.38
CA ASN A 303 3.59 3.10 -9.96
C ASN A 303 3.72 2.99 -11.48
N ILE A 304 4.16 4.06 -12.13
CA ILE A 304 4.38 4.15 -13.58
C ILE A 304 5.45 3.18 -14.02
N ILE A 305 6.61 3.23 -13.34
CA ILE A 305 7.69 2.29 -13.60
C ILE A 305 7.20 0.87 -13.33
N THR A 306 6.47 0.62 -12.25
CA THR A 306 5.99 -0.74 -11.94
C THR A 306 5.06 -1.29 -13.01
N TYR A 307 4.10 -0.49 -13.50
CA TYR A 307 3.09 -0.95 -14.46
C TYR A 307 3.64 -1.08 -15.89
N TYR A 308 4.57 -0.20 -16.27
CA TYR A 308 5.07 -0.09 -17.64
C TYR A 308 6.60 -0.25 -17.72
N ALA A 309 7.19 -1.00 -16.77
CA ALA A 309 8.64 -1.18 -16.68
C ALA A 309 9.27 -1.60 -18.01
N PRO A 310 8.77 -2.61 -18.76
CA PRO A 310 9.38 -3.01 -20.03
C PRO A 310 9.43 -1.86 -21.03
N ARG A 311 8.37 -1.05 -21.13
CA ARG A 311 8.26 0.09 -22.04
C ARG A 311 9.19 1.24 -21.63
N ILE A 312 9.42 1.42 -20.35
CA ILE A 312 10.37 2.42 -19.83
C ILE A 312 11.82 1.97 -20.05
N PHE A 313 12.13 0.68 -19.94
CA PHE A 313 13.46 0.19 -20.31
C PHE A 313 13.69 0.24 -21.82
N GLU A 314 12.65 0.02 -22.61
CA GLU A 314 12.67 0.21 -24.06
C GLU A 314 12.98 1.66 -24.46
N SER A 315 12.42 2.65 -23.77
CA SER A 315 12.72 4.07 -24.04
C SER A 315 14.16 4.46 -23.69
N LEU A 316 14.88 3.66 -22.89
CA LEU A 316 16.32 3.80 -22.64
C LEU A 316 17.18 3.12 -23.72
N GLY A 317 16.57 2.55 -24.76
CA GLY A 317 17.25 1.84 -25.84
C GLY A 317 17.56 0.38 -25.51
N ILE A 318 16.96 -0.19 -24.46
CA ILE A 318 17.09 -1.62 -24.17
C ILE A 318 16.19 -2.40 -25.13
N GLY A 319 16.81 -2.98 -26.15
CA GLY A 319 16.15 -3.89 -27.08
C GLY A 319 15.96 -5.29 -26.49
N GLY A 320 15.06 -6.06 -27.12
CA GLY A 320 14.82 -7.47 -26.80
C GLY A 320 13.92 -7.68 -25.58
N THR A 321 12.92 -8.56 -25.72
CA THR A 321 11.95 -8.87 -24.66
C THR A 321 12.63 -9.44 -23.41
N SER A 322 13.55 -10.39 -23.58
CA SER A 322 14.35 -10.97 -22.49
C SER A 322 15.13 -9.93 -21.67
N THR A 323 15.89 -9.05 -22.33
CA THR A 323 16.73 -8.05 -21.64
C THR A 323 15.89 -6.98 -20.93
N LYS A 324 14.75 -6.59 -21.53
CA LYS A 324 13.77 -5.72 -20.87
C LYS A 324 13.23 -6.38 -19.60
N LEU A 325 12.77 -7.63 -19.70
CA LEU A 325 12.21 -8.39 -18.56
C LEU A 325 13.25 -8.64 -17.45
N PHE A 326 14.49 -8.96 -17.81
CA PHE A 326 15.59 -9.09 -16.84
C PHE A 326 15.80 -7.78 -16.04
N SER A 327 15.79 -6.63 -16.73
CA SER A 327 15.93 -5.31 -16.11
C SER A 327 14.77 -5.01 -15.15
N THR A 328 13.55 -5.46 -15.48
CA THR A 328 12.41 -5.36 -14.56
C THR A 328 12.58 -6.23 -13.30
N GLY A 329 13.22 -7.40 -13.42
CA GLY A 329 13.55 -8.27 -12.28
C GLY A 329 14.48 -7.58 -11.28
N LEU A 330 15.53 -6.91 -11.79
CA LEU A 330 16.43 -6.10 -10.97
C LEU A 330 15.69 -4.92 -10.30
N TYR A 331 14.82 -4.24 -11.04
CA TYR A 331 13.97 -3.18 -10.46
C TYR A 331 13.15 -3.69 -9.27
N GLY A 332 12.57 -4.90 -9.37
CA GLY A 332 11.85 -5.56 -8.27
C GLY A 332 12.71 -5.79 -7.02
N ILE A 333 13.99 -6.13 -7.19
CA ILE A 333 14.93 -6.32 -6.07
C ILE A 333 15.16 -5.00 -5.35
N PHE A 334 15.52 -3.93 -6.06
CA PHE A 334 15.76 -2.61 -5.46
C PHE A 334 14.52 -2.05 -4.77
N LYS A 335 13.33 -2.28 -5.34
CA LYS A 335 12.05 -1.93 -4.74
C LYS A 335 11.81 -2.65 -3.40
N THR A 336 12.13 -3.94 -3.35
CA THR A 336 12.01 -4.79 -2.14
C THR A 336 13.02 -4.38 -1.08
N LEU A 337 14.28 -4.15 -1.46
CA LEU A 337 15.33 -3.65 -0.56
C LEU A 337 14.98 -2.27 0.01
N GLY A 338 14.36 -1.40 -0.78
CA GLY A 338 13.83 -0.12 -0.33
C GLY A 338 12.80 -0.30 0.80
N MET A 339 11.82 -1.18 0.62
CA MET A 339 10.81 -1.45 1.66
C MET A 339 11.38 -2.09 2.93
N ILE A 340 12.37 -2.99 2.80
CA ILE A 340 13.08 -3.56 3.96
C ILE A 340 13.81 -2.43 4.71
N THR A 341 14.47 -1.53 3.98
CA THR A 341 15.14 -0.37 4.56
C THR A 341 14.15 0.58 5.25
N PHE A 342 12.98 0.80 4.66
CA PHE A 342 11.91 1.57 5.29
C PHE A 342 11.55 0.98 6.66
N THR A 343 11.19 -0.31 6.65
CA THR A 343 10.70 -1.04 7.83
C THR A 343 11.74 -1.08 8.95
N LEU A 344 13.01 -1.32 8.63
CA LEU A 344 14.07 -1.53 9.63
C LEU A 344 14.75 -0.23 10.08
N VAL A 345 14.81 0.80 9.24
CA VAL A 345 15.64 1.99 9.49
C VAL A 345 14.82 3.27 9.52
N VAL A 346 14.02 3.51 8.48
CA VAL A 346 13.38 4.82 8.27
C VAL A 346 12.25 5.05 9.26
N VAL A 347 11.41 4.03 9.52
CA VAL A 347 10.30 4.09 10.47
C VAL A 347 10.75 4.55 11.85
N GLU A 348 11.88 4.03 12.35
CA GLU A 348 12.33 4.32 13.71
C GLU A 348 13.26 5.53 13.81
N ARG A 349 14.09 5.81 12.79
CA ARG A 349 15.19 6.80 12.91
C ARG A 349 14.87 8.14 12.28
N VAL A 350 14.32 8.18 11.07
CA VAL A 350 14.29 9.40 10.24
C VAL A 350 13.13 10.33 10.60
N GLY A 351 11.99 9.79 11.02
CA GLY A 351 10.74 10.56 11.21
C GLY A 351 9.93 10.67 9.92
N ARG A 352 8.62 10.91 10.05
CA ARG A 352 7.67 10.81 8.93
C ARG A 352 7.83 12.01 8.00
N ARG A 353 7.86 13.23 8.56
CA ARG A 353 7.96 14.46 7.77
C ARG A 353 9.31 14.54 7.06
N LYS A 354 10.40 14.32 7.79
CA LYS A 354 11.75 14.33 7.21
C LYS A 354 11.89 13.28 6.11
N GLY A 355 11.33 12.09 6.31
CA GLY A 355 11.36 11.03 5.30
C GLY A 355 10.61 11.41 4.02
N LEU A 356 9.45 12.07 4.10
CA LEU A 356 8.74 12.57 2.90
C LEU A 356 9.52 13.66 2.17
N VAL A 357 10.08 14.64 2.90
CA VAL A 357 10.83 15.75 2.29
C VAL A 357 12.12 15.26 1.64
N TRP A 358 12.95 14.49 2.36
CA TRP A 358 14.20 13.94 1.82
C TRP A 358 13.94 12.88 0.75
N GLY A 359 12.89 12.07 0.90
CA GLY A 359 12.47 11.11 -0.10
C GLY A 359 12.11 11.78 -1.43
N ALA A 360 11.43 12.93 -1.38
CA ALA A 360 11.12 13.70 -2.59
C ALA A 360 12.37 14.35 -3.19
N ALA A 361 13.19 15.02 -2.36
CA ALA A 361 14.38 15.71 -2.80
C ALA A 361 15.44 14.77 -3.42
N LEU A 362 15.61 13.58 -2.85
CA LEU A 362 16.53 12.57 -3.39
C LEU A 362 15.90 11.79 -4.55
N GLY A 363 14.58 11.55 -4.50
CA GLY A 363 13.86 10.78 -5.51
C GLY A 363 13.66 11.51 -6.84
N CYS A 364 13.63 12.85 -6.84
CA CYS A 364 13.48 13.63 -8.08
C CYS A 364 14.75 13.68 -8.93
N ILE A 365 15.94 13.57 -8.32
CA ILE A 365 17.23 13.66 -9.03
C ILE A 365 17.37 12.54 -10.09
N PRO A 366 17.14 11.26 -9.77
CA PRO A 366 17.17 10.21 -10.79
C PRO A 366 16.15 10.42 -11.91
N MET A 367 14.95 10.93 -11.60
CA MET A 367 13.92 11.18 -12.62
C MET A 367 14.31 12.31 -13.57
N TRP A 368 14.89 13.40 -13.07
CA TRP A 368 15.47 14.44 -13.92
C TRP A 368 16.62 13.92 -14.78
N TYR A 369 17.48 13.07 -14.23
CA TYR A 369 18.56 12.46 -14.99
C TYR A 369 18.01 11.58 -16.13
N ILE A 370 17.02 10.73 -15.86
CA ILE A 370 16.39 9.88 -16.89
C ILE A 370 15.77 10.75 -17.99
N GLY A 371 15.01 11.79 -17.62
CA GLY A 371 14.44 12.73 -18.59
C GLY A 371 15.49 13.43 -19.44
N GLY A 372 16.58 13.89 -18.82
CA GLY A 372 17.70 14.53 -19.53
C GLY A 372 18.44 13.56 -20.47
N TYR A 373 18.65 12.32 -20.05
CA TYR A 373 19.28 11.30 -20.89
C TYR A 373 18.43 10.98 -22.11
N VAL A 374 17.12 10.73 -21.93
CA VAL A 374 16.21 10.44 -23.06
C VAL A 374 16.11 11.63 -24.02
N LEU A 375 16.15 12.86 -23.51
CA LEU A 375 16.16 14.08 -24.34
C LEU A 375 17.43 14.21 -25.19
N VAL A 376 18.61 13.98 -24.61
CA VAL A 376 19.89 14.28 -25.27
C VAL A 376 20.38 13.11 -26.12
N ALA A 377 20.28 11.89 -25.60
CA ALA A 377 20.81 10.70 -26.24
C ALA A 377 19.85 10.10 -27.29
N ASP A 378 18.55 10.46 -27.22
CA ASP A 378 17.45 9.87 -28.00
C ASP A 378 17.68 8.37 -28.35
N PRO A 379 17.66 7.50 -27.32
CA PRO A 379 18.10 6.11 -27.48
C PRO A 379 17.27 5.33 -28.50
N VAL A 380 16.00 5.74 -28.70
CA VAL A 380 15.06 5.10 -29.62
C VAL A 380 15.42 5.45 -31.06
N ALA A 381 15.73 6.71 -31.35
CA ALA A 381 16.21 7.12 -32.68
C ALA A 381 17.58 6.49 -33.01
N VAL A 382 18.49 6.43 -32.02
CA VAL A 382 19.82 5.82 -32.19
C VAL A 382 19.73 4.30 -32.43
N ALA A 383 18.84 3.60 -31.71
CA ALA A 383 18.59 2.18 -31.93
C ALA A 383 17.98 1.90 -33.32
N GLY A 384 17.11 2.78 -33.82
CA GLY A 384 16.57 2.72 -35.19
C GLY A 384 17.63 2.92 -36.28
N GLY A 385 18.75 3.59 -35.96
CA GLY A 385 19.89 3.79 -36.85
C GLY A 385 20.92 2.65 -36.88
N GLY A 386 20.67 1.54 -36.15
CA GLY A 386 21.53 0.34 -36.17
C GLY A 386 22.72 0.34 -35.21
N ALA A 387 22.94 1.41 -34.45
CA ALA A 387 23.99 1.48 -33.43
C ALA A 387 23.45 0.97 -32.07
N VAL A 388 23.48 -0.35 -31.86
CA VAL A 388 23.07 -0.97 -30.59
C VAL A 388 24.25 -0.98 -29.61
N GLN A 389 24.82 0.18 -29.31
CA GLN A 389 25.87 0.29 -28.28
C GLN A 389 25.39 1.19 -27.15
N GLN A 390 25.01 0.55 -26.04
CA GLN A 390 24.60 1.24 -24.82
C GLN A 390 25.79 2.06 -24.30
N THR A 391 25.60 3.37 -24.24
CA THR A 391 26.62 4.29 -23.73
C THR A 391 26.71 4.17 -22.21
N GLY A 392 27.84 4.55 -21.61
CA GLY A 392 27.98 4.60 -20.14
C GLY A 392 26.87 5.43 -19.45
N TRP A 393 26.34 6.44 -20.15
CA TRP A 393 25.22 7.26 -19.72
C TRP A 393 23.87 6.52 -19.70
N GLY A 394 23.67 5.56 -20.60
CA GLY A 394 22.51 4.66 -20.61
C GLY A 394 22.49 3.70 -19.42
N TYR A 395 23.64 3.12 -19.07
CA TYR A 395 23.77 2.33 -17.84
C TYR A 395 23.49 3.17 -16.59
N LEU A 396 23.96 4.42 -16.55
CA LEU A 396 23.65 5.33 -15.46
C LEU A 396 22.13 5.64 -15.39
N ALA A 397 21.42 5.68 -16.53
CA ALA A 397 19.96 5.86 -16.56
C ALA A 397 19.23 4.65 -15.98
N MET A 398 19.71 3.43 -16.24
CA MET A 398 19.19 2.22 -15.60
C MET A 398 19.41 2.25 -14.08
N VAL A 399 20.62 2.62 -13.64
CA VAL A 399 20.94 2.77 -12.21
C VAL A 399 20.06 3.85 -11.58
N ALA A 400 19.75 4.94 -12.29
CA ALA A 400 18.83 5.98 -11.84
C ALA A 400 17.41 5.44 -11.63
N ILE A 401 16.89 4.57 -12.52
CA ILE A 401 15.60 3.89 -12.32
C ILE A 401 15.62 3.06 -11.03
N TYR A 402 16.66 2.26 -10.83
CA TYR A 402 16.80 1.42 -9.63
C TYR A 402 16.95 2.24 -8.35
N ALA A 403 17.74 3.33 -8.40
CA ALA A 403 17.91 4.25 -7.29
C ALA A 403 16.58 4.95 -6.94
N ASN A 404 15.81 5.39 -7.93
CA ASN A 404 14.48 5.95 -7.70
C ASN A 404 13.55 4.93 -7.01
N ALA A 405 13.51 3.69 -7.49
CA ALA A 405 12.73 2.60 -6.90
C ALA A 405 13.07 2.42 -5.42
N PHE A 406 14.38 2.33 -5.10
CA PHE A 406 14.87 2.16 -3.75
C PHE A 406 14.49 3.35 -2.86
N ILE A 407 14.77 4.58 -3.30
CA ILE A 407 14.55 5.81 -2.50
C ILE A 407 13.07 5.99 -2.19
N ILE A 408 12.19 5.88 -3.19
CA ILE A 408 10.75 6.13 -3.01
C ILE A 408 10.11 5.02 -2.17
N CYS A 409 10.50 3.75 -2.35
CA CYS A 409 10.01 2.66 -1.51
C CYS A 409 10.55 2.73 -0.08
N ALA A 410 11.78 3.22 0.11
CA ALA A 410 12.36 3.44 1.44
C ALA A 410 11.72 4.63 2.18
N THR A 411 11.06 5.54 1.48
CA THR A 411 10.53 6.79 2.05
C THR A 411 9.03 6.91 1.86
N TRP A 412 8.58 7.47 0.73
CA TRP A 412 7.19 7.80 0.46
C TRP A 412 6.26 6.61 0.63
N GLN A 413 6.57 5.46 0.01
CA GLN A 413 5.61 4.37 -0.06
C GLN A 413 5.20 3.85 1.32
N GLY A 414 6.15 3.60 2.22
CA GLY A 414 5.83 3.13 3.57
C GLY A 414 5.34 4.24 4.50
N ILE A 415 5.92 5.45 4.40
CA ILE A 415 5.57 6.56 5.30
C ILE A 415 4.13 6.99 5.09
N THR A 416 3.63 7.04 3.85
CA THR A 416 2.25 7.50 3.58
C THR A 416 1.24 6.63 4.32
N TRP A 417 1.33 5.30 4.20
CA TRP A 417 0.42 4.35 4.87
C TRP A 417 0.53 4.42 6.39
N THR A 418 1.77 4.50 6.90
CA THR A 418 2.03 4.64 8.34
C THR A 418 1.41 5.94 8.87
N TYR A 419 1.66 7.05 8.20
CA TYR A 419 1.17 8.38 8.58
C TYR A 419 -0.36 8.45 8.57
N ALA A 420 -1.01 7.92 7.53
CA ALA A 420 -2.47 7.88 7.47
C ALA A 420 -3.05 7.13 8.67
N SER A 421 -2.47 6.00 9.07
CA SER A 421 -2.94 5.25 10.23
C SER A 421 -2.71 5.94 11.59
N GLU A 422 -1.70 6.82 11.69
CA GLU A 422 -1.36 7.58 12.91
C GLU A 422 -2.27 8.81 13.12
N ILE A 423 -2.64 9.54 12.06
CA ILE A 423 -3.32 10.83 12.20
C ILE A 423 -4.84 10.73 12.41
N PHE A 424 -5.46 9.61 12.05
CA PHE A 424 -6.92 9.53 12.06
C PHE A 424 -7.50 9.38 13.47
N PRO A 425 -8.55 10.17 13.81
CA PRO A 425 -9.24 10.06 15.10
C PRO A 425 -9.74 8.63 15.34
N LEU A 426 -9.61 8.16 16.57
CA LEU A 426 -9.90 6.77 16.98
C LEU A 426 -11.33 6.32 16.65
N ASP A 427 -12.29 7.24 16.74
CA ASP A 427 -13.72 6.99 16.63
C ASP A 427 -14.23 6.92 15.18
N ILE A 428 -13.58 7.62 14.24
CA ILE A 428 -13.88 7.58 12.80
C ILE A 428 -12.75 6.97 11.96
N ARG A 429 -11.77 6.32 12.60
CA ARG A 429 -10.55 5.80 11.94
C ARG A 429 -10.88 4.88 10.76
N MET A 430 -11.77 3.91 10.94
CA MET A 430 -12.13 2.96 9.89
C MET A 430 -12.70 3.65 8.65
N LEU A 431 -13.55 4.66 8.84
CA LEU A 431 -14.12 5.45 7.75
C LEU A 431 -13.04 6.25 7.02
N CYS A 432 -12.14 6.90 7.77
CA CYS A 432 -11.03 7.66 7.20
C CYS A 432 -10.10 6.76 6.38
N VAL A 433 -9.68 5.62 6.94
CA VAL A 433 -8.81 4.64 6.27
C VAL A 433 -9.46 4.12 4.99
N ALA A 434 -10.73 3.70 5.04
CA ALA A 434 -11.46 3.23 3.86
C ALA A 434 -11.52 4.28 2.75
N PHE A 435 -11.87 5.52 3.11
CA PHE A 435 -11.93 6.63 2.17
C PHE A 435 -10.56 6.96 1.58
N THR A 436 -9.53 7.11 2.40
CA THR A 436 -8.20 7.49 1.92
C THR A 436 -7.55 6.42 1.07
N THR A 437 -7.80 5.13 1.35
CA THR A 437 -7.33 4.04 0.49
C THR A 437 -8.05 3.99 -0.85
N ALA A 438 -9.36 4.25 -0.87
CA ALA A 438 -10.06 4.41 -2.14
C ALA A 438 -9.45 5.55 -2.98
N ILE A 439 -9.07 6.66 -2.33
CA ILE A 439 -8.38 7.78 -2.98
C ILE A 439 -6.97 7.38 -3.48
N THR A 440 -6.21 6.56 -2.76
CA THR A 440 -4.94 6.01 -3.26
C THR A 440 -5.14 5.25 -4.56
N TRP A 441 -6.13 4.36 -4.59
CA TRP A 441 -6.46 3.57 -5.78
C TRP A 441 -6.98 4.43 -6.93
N LEU A 442 -7.73 5.50 -6.64
CA LEU A 442 -8.13 6.51 -7.63
C LEU A 442 -6.91 7.22 -8.24
N GLY A 443 -5.95 7.65 -7.41
CA GLY A 443 -4.69 8.21 -7.89
C GLY A 443 -3.92 7.22 -8.77
N SER A 444 -3.86 5.95 -8.36
CA SER A 444 -3.22 4.88 -9.14
C SER A 444 -3.95 4.62 -10.46
N PHE A 445 -5.29 4.71 -10.49
CA PHE A 445 -6.08 4.62 -11.71
C PHE A 445 -5.73 5.73 -12.69
N ILE A 446 -5.70 6.99 -12.23
CA ILE A 446 -5.35 8.14 -13.07
C ILE A 446 -3.98 7.93 -13.68
N VAL A 447 -2.98 7.61 -12.86
CA VAL A 447 -1.59 7.41 -13.29
C VAL A 447 -1.48 6.23 -14.26
N ALA A 448 -2.11 5.09 -13.96
CA ALA A 448 -2.13 3.94 -14.86
C ALA A 448 -2.77 4.27 -16.21
N ARG A 449 -3.84 5.06 -16.20
CA ARG A 449 -4.58 5.43 -17.43
C ARG A 449 -3.80 6.44 -18.28
N THR A 450 -3.15 7.43 -17.67
CA THR A 450 -2.47 8.50 -18.40
C THR A 450 -1.07 8.11 -18.89
N THR A 451 -0.40 7.17 -18.21
CA THR A 451 1.02 6.86 -18.47
C THR A 451 1.33 6.49 -19.92
N PRO A 452 0.62 5.57 -20.59
CA PRO A 452 0.95 5.22 -21.98
C PRO A 452 0.93 6.43 -22.91
N TYR A 453 -0.09 7.29 -22.78
CA TYR A 453 -0.20 8.52 -23.56
C TYR A 453 0.89 9.53 -23.24
N MET A 454 1.34 9.62 -21.98
CA MET A 454 2.47 10.47 -21.61
C MET A 454 3.77 9.96 -22.23
N ILE A 455 4.03 8.65 -22.16
CA ILE A 455 5.24 8.05 -22.75
C ILE A 455 5.27 8.31 -24.26
N THR A 456 4.17 8.12 -24.99
CA THR A 456 4.12 8.34 -26.45
C THR A 456 4.11 9.83 -26.82
N GLY A 457 3.30 10.63 -26.13
CA GLY A 457 3.06 12.03 -26.51
C GLY A 457 4.10 13.02 -25.98
N LEU A 458 4.57 12.83 -24.74
CA LEU A 458 5.58 13.69 -24.11
C LEU A 458 7.00 13.12 -24.19
N GLY A 459 7.16 11.81 -24.41
CA GLY A 459 8.47 11.15 -24.43
C GLY A 459 9.24 11.41 -23.14
N TYR A 460 10.42 12.05 -23.27
CA TYR A 460 11.27 12.47 -22.16
C TYR A 460 10.56 13.41 -21.16
N GLY A 461 9.58 14.19 -21.64
CA GLY A 461 8.79 15.12 -20.82
C GLY A 461 8.04 14.44 -19.68
N THR A 462 7.71 13.15 -19.84
CA THR A 462 7.06 12.33 -18.80
C THR A 462 7.86 12.35 -17.50
N TYR A 463 9.18 12.11 -17.58
CA TYR A 463 10.04 12.05 -16.40
C TYR A 463 10.19 13.41 -15.72
N PHE A 464 10.26 14.49 -16.50
CA PHE A 464 10.29 15.86 -15.96
C PHE A 464 9.00 16.24 -15.24
N VAL A 465 7.84 15.83 -15.76
CA VAL A 465 6.54 16.05 -15.11
C VAL A 465 6.52 15.34 -13.75
N PHE A 466 6.87 14.05 -13.68
CA PHE A 466 6.87 13.32 -12.40
C PHE A 466 7.92 13.83 -11.42
N ALA A 467 9.11 14.20 -11.88
CA ALA A 467 10.12 14.81 -11.03
C ALA A 467 9.66 16.16 -10.46
N SER A 468 8.97 16.98 -11.26
CA SER A 468 8.42 18.27 -10.83
C SER A 468 7.29 18.11 -9.82
N ILE A 469 6.38 17.15 -10.07
CA ILE A 469 5.32 16.80 -9.12
C ILE A 469 5.93 16.30 -7.81
N LEU A 470 6.93 15.40 -7.86
CA LEU A 470 7.60 14.88 -6.68
C LEU A 470 8.31 15.99 -5.88
N MET A 471 8.95 16.95 -6.56
CA MET A 471 9.53 18.12 -5.91
C MET A 471 8.45 18.97 -5.22
N ALA A 472 7.36 19.27 -5.91
CA ALA A 472 6.23 20.02 -5.35
C ALA A 472 5.59 19.29 -4.15
N MET A 473 5.51 17.97 -4.20
CA MET A 473 5.06 17.12 -3.09
C MET A 473 6.02 17.21 -1.89
N GLY A 474 7.33 17.26 -2.11
CA GLY A 474 8.33 17.48 -1.06
C GLY A 474 8.17 18.85 -0.40
N VAL A 475 7.96 19.90 -1.20
CA VAL A 475 7.68 21.26 -0.70
C VAL A 475 6.38 21.29 0.10
N TRP A 476 5.32 20.67 -0.41
CA TRP A 476 4.04 20.56 0.29
C TRP A 476 4.20 19.80 1.63
N ALA A 477 4.88 18.66 1.63
CA ALA A 477 5.15 17.90 2.85
C ALA A 477 5.97 18.70 3.87
N CYS A 478 6.86 19.59 3.40
CA CYS A 478 7.59 20.48 4.28
C CYS A 478 6.65 21.45 5.01
N PHE A 479 5.65 22.05 4.37
CA PHE A 479 4.82 23.08 4.98
C PHE A 479 3.54 22.57 5.66
N PHE A 480 2.99 21.44 5.19
CA PHE A 480 1.64 21.01 5.55
C PHE A 480 1.57 19.65 6.28
N VAL A 481 2.69 18.91 6.38
CA VAL A 481 2.70 17.61 7.07
C VAL A 481 3.43 17.74 8.41
N PRO A 482 2.72 17.78 9.54
CA PRO A 482 3.35 17.81 10.85
C PRO A 482 4.02 16.48 11.17
N GLU A 483 5.12 16.52 11.92
CA GLU A 483 5.82 15.32 12.40
C GLU A 483 4.97 14.63 13.48
N THR A 484 4.77 13.32 13.31
CA THR A 484 3.98 12.45 14.19
C THR A 484 4.86 11.51 15.02
N LYS A 485 6.15 11.38 14.69
CA LYS A 485 7.06 10.48 15.39
C LYS A 485 7.14 10.82 16.89
N GLY A 486 6.84 9.83 17.72
CA GLY A 486 6.98 9.92 19.18
C GLY A 486 5.83 10.64 19.88
N ILE A 487 4.74 10.93 19.16
CA ILE A 487 3.49 11.47 19.71
C ILE A 487 2.51 10.31 19.86
N THR A 488 1.83 10.20 21.00
CA THR A 488 0.85 9.12 21.20
C THR A 488 -0.40 9.36 20.35
N LEU A 489 -1.18 8.30 20.08
CA LEU A 489 -2.41 8.42 19.29
C LEU A 489 -3.46 9.33 19.96
N GLU A 490 -3.43 9.43 21.28
CA GLU A 490 -4.31 10.27 22.10
C GLU A 490 -3.90 11.75 22.02
N GLU A 491 -2.59 12.03 21.98
CA GLU A 491 -2.03 13.38 21.87
C GLU A 491 -2.14 13.97 20.45
N MET A 492 -2.50 13.17 19.45
CA MET A 492 -2.74 13.67 18.09
C MET A 492 -3.84 14.74 18.07
N ASP A 493 -4.83 14.64 18.97
CA ASP A 493 -5.90 15.62 19.19
C ASP A 493 -5.34 17.01 19.51
N ALA A 494 -4.35 17.08 20.39
CA ALA A 494 -3.67 18.32 20.69
C ALA A 494 -2.82 18.85 19.52
N LEU A 495 -2.16 17.96 18.76
CA LEU A 495 -1.31 18.33 17.62
C LEU A 495 -2.10 19.05 16.51
N PHE A 496 -3.27 18.52 16.16
CA PHE A 496 -4.11 19.02 15.08
C PHE A 496 -5.17 20.05 15.53
N ALA A 497 -5.31 20.31 16.83
CA ALA A 497 -6.10 21.43 17.35
C ALA A 497 -5.52 22.80 16.95
N ARG A 498 -4.22 22.84 16.61
CA ARG A 498 -3.51 24.06 16.19
C ARG A 498 -3.50 24.23 14.66
N PRO A 499 -3.29 25.46 14.16
CA PRO A 499 -3.06 25.69 12.73
C PRO A 499 -1.85 24.90 12.23
N VAL A 500 -2.05 24.03 11.23
CA VAL A 500 -1.06 23.08 10.71
C VAL A 500 0.27 23.74 10.34
N LEU A 501 0.23 24.88 9.62
CA LEU A 501 1.42 25.63 9.22
C LEU A 501 2.25 26.10 10.42
N LYS A 502 1.58 26.58 11.48
CA LYS A 502 2.26 27.03 12.70
C LYS A 502 2.90 25.84 13.42
N THR A 503 2.19 24.72 13.51
CA THR A 503 2.72 23.47 14.07
C THR A 503 3.96 23.00 13.31
N CYS A 504 3.91 22.96 11.97
CA CYS A 504 5.04 22.56 11.14
C CYS A 504 6.24 23.51 11.32
N TRP A 505 5.98 24.82 11.46
CA TRP A 505 7.01 25.84 11.66
C TRP A 505 7.68 25.76 13.03
N ASP A 506 6.90 25.60 14.10
CA ASP A 506 7.42 25.43 15.45
C ASP A 506 8.25 24.13 15.57
N GLN A 507 7.81 23.04 14.93
CA GLN A 507 8.57 21.79 14.82
C GLN A 507 9.89 21.97 14.06
N MET A 508 9.94 22.78 12.99
CA MET A 508 11.21 23.07 12.29
C MET A 508 12.22 23.77 13.17
N ARG A 509 11.74 24.66 14.06
CA ARG A 509 12.58 25.43 14.98
C ARG A 509 12.93 24.67 16.26
N GLY A 510 12.57 23.39 16.37
CA GLY A 510 12.84 22.56 17.54
C GLY A 510 12.07 23.00 18.80
N ARG A 511 11.00 23.79 18.66
CA ARG A 511 10.19 24.23 19.79
C ARG A 511 9.33 23.07 20.28
N ARG A 512 9.27 22.86 21.59
CA ARG A 512 8.35 21.88 22.19
C ARG A 512 6.92 22.34 21.93
N ILE A 513 6.08 21.41 21.45
CA ILE A 513 4.65 21.63 21.33
C ILE A 513 4.03 21.26 22.69
N PRO A 514 3.37 22.18 23.40
CA PRO A 514 2.53 21.82 24.54
C PRO A 514 1.38 20.93 24.06
N LEU A 515 1.45 19.64 24.38
CA LEU A 515 0.44 18.64 24.05
C LEU A 515 -0.68 18.58 25.11
N ASP A 516 -0.47 19.19 26.29
CA ASP A 516 -1.41 19.22 27.43
C ASP A 516 -2.61 20.16 27.26
N LEU A 517 -2.88 20.65 26.05
CA LEU A 517 -3.89 21.70 25.83
C LEU A 517 -5.35 21.25 25.96
N LEU A 518 -5.63 19.94 26.01
CA LEU A 518 -6.99 19.43 26.18
C LEU A 518 -7.45 19.44 27.64
N GLU A 519 -6.54 19.34 28.61
CA GLU A 519 -6.87 19.47 30.04
C GLU A 519 -7.25 20.91 30.42
N ALA A 520 -6.67 21.91 29.76
CA ALA A 520 -7.01 23.31 30.01
C ALA A 520 -8.43 23.68 29.50
N GLY A 521 -8.93 22.96 28.50
CA GLY A 521 -10.27 23.17 27.92
C GLY A 521 -11.40 22.67 28.81
N SER A 522 -11.24 21.48 29.42
CA SER A 522 -12.24 20.91 30.34
C SER A 522 -12.37 21.73 31.63
N VAL A 523 -11.25 22.21 32.18
CA VAL A 523 -11.25 23.06 33.39
C VAL A 523 -11.87 24.45 33.11
N SER A 524 -11.77 24.94 31.88
CA SER A 524 -12.44 26.20 31.49
C SER A 524 -13.95 26.04 31.27
N GLY A 525 -14.40 24.86 30.82
CA GLY A 525 -15.82 24.52 30.68
C GLY A 525 -16.51 24.32 32.03
N GLU A 526 -15.87 23.66 32.99
CA GLU A 526 -16.38 23.55 34.36
C GLU A 526 -16.44 24.90 35.09
N LYS A 527 -15.47 25.80 34.84
CA LYS A 527 -15.52 27.16 35.40
C LYS A 527 -16.55 28.08 34.73
N ALA A 528 -16.93 27.80 33.48
CA ALA A 528 -18.01 28.50 32.80
C ALA A 528 -19.39 27.99 33.25
N GLN A 529 -19.56 26.67 33.43
CA GLN A 529 -20.79 26.10 34.01
C GLN A 529 -20.97 26.44 35.49
N ALA A 530 -19.89 26.55 36.28
CA ALA A 530 -19.98 27.00 37.67
C ALA A 530 -20.35 28.49 37.81
N LYS A 531 -20.19 29.30 36.75
CA LYS A 531 -20.59 30.72 36.73
C LYS A 531 -22.00 30.99 36.21
N GLU A 532 -22.68 29.98 35.67
CA GLU A 532 -24.10 30.06 35.28
C GLU A 532 -25.03 29.50 36.38
N ILE A 533 -24.48 29.01 37.50
CA ILE A 533 -25.22 28.43 38.63
C ILE A 533 -25.14 29.32 39.90
N GLU A 534 -24.35 30.41 39.87
CA GLU A 534 -24.46 31.56 40.79
C GLU A 534 -25.16 32.73 40.10
#